data_AF-A0A0R2XPW5-F1
#
_entry.id   AF-A0A0R2XPW5-F1
#
_cell.length_a   1.000
_cell.length_b   1.000
_cell.length_c   1.000
_cell.angle_alpha   90.00
_cell.angle_beta   90.00
_cell.angle_gamma   90.00
#
_symmetry.space_group_name_H-M   'P 1'
#
loop_
_entity.id
_entity.type
_entity.pdbx_description
1 polymer ?
#
loop_
_entity_poly.entity_id
_entity_poly.type
_entity_poly.pdbx_seq_one_letter_code
_entity_poly.pdbx_strand_id
1 'polypeptide(L)'
;MINRPKMARRVLPTAIALGLLVPAGFAPLALAQQADEMVEEIVTIGSRRPQRSNTDSSVPVDVISGDEFVNMGFADMDDML
;
A
#
# COMPACT_ATOMS: atom_id res chain seq x y z
N MET A 1 -52.56 -18.92 -4.94
CA MET A 1 -52.34 -17.46 -4.89
C MET A 1 -51.44 -17.15 -3.69
N ILE A 2 -50.16 -16.83 -3.92
CA ILE A 2 -49.19 -16.60 -2.84
C ILE A 2 -49.33 -15.16 -2.32
N ASN A 3 -49.75 -15.03 -1.07
CA ASN A 3 -49.94 -13.74 -0.39
C ASN A 3 -48.55 -13.19 -0.02
N ARG A 4 -48.03 -12.22 -0.81
CA ARG A 4 -46.71 -11.62 -0.55
C ARG A 4 -46.82 -10.66 0.64
N PRO A 5 -46.02 -10.82 1.71
CA PRO A 5 -46.10 -9.93 2.87
C PRO A 5 -45.70 -8.50 2.47
N LYS A 6 -46.60 -7.53 2.65
CA LYS A 6 -46.42 -6.12 2.26
C LYS A 6 -45.20 -5.47 2.92
N MET A 7 -44.78 -5.98 4.08
CA MET A 7 -43.60 -5.53 4.83
C MET A 7 -42.30 -5.80 4.06
N ALA A 8 -42.17 -6.96 3.40
CA ALA A 8 -40.98 -7.32 2.63
C ALA A 8 -40.69 -6.34 1.48
N ARG A 9 -41.74 -5.73 0.90
CA ARG A 9 -41.59 -4.76 -0.19
C ARG A 9 -41.07 -3.39 0.26
N ARG A 10 -41.19 -3.06 1.55
CA ARG A 10 -40.71 -1.80 2.13
C ARG A 10 -39.31 -1.92 2.73
N VAL A 11 -38.97 -3.07 3.31
CA VAL A 11 -37.68 -3.27 4.01
C VAL A 11 -36.56 -3.82 3.12
N LEU A 12 -36.90 -4.46 1.99
CA LEU A 12 -35.91 -4.99 1.05
C LEU A 12 -35.04 -3.91 0.39
N PRO A 13 -35.57 -2.77 -0.12
CA PRO A 13 -34.73 -1.75 -0.74
C PRO A 13 -33.77 -1.08 0.27
N THR A 14 -34.21 -0.90 1.52
CA THR A 14 -33.37 -0.32 2.58
C THR A 14 -32.26 -1.28 3.03
N ALA A 15 -32.54 -2.59 3.08
CA ALA A 15 -31.53 -3.59 3.43
C ALA A 15 -30.44 -3.72 2.35
N ILE A 16 -30.81 -3.63 1.07
CA ILE A 16 -29.86 -3.66 -0.05
C ILE A 16 -28.98 -2.40 -0.05
N ALA A 17 -29.56 -1.22 0.20
CA ALA A 17 -28.81 0.03 0.29
C ALA A 17 -27.79 0.03 1.45
N LEU A 18 -28.16 -0.54 2.60
CA LEU A 18 -27.24 -0.70 3.74
C LEU A 18 -26.12 -1.71 3.43
N GLY A 19 -26.43 -2.83 2.77
CA GLY A 19 -25.43 -3.84 2.39
C GLY A 19 -24.36 -3.34 1.42
N LEU A 20 -24.71 -2.38 0.54
CA LEU A 20 -23.77 -1.76 -0.40
C LEU A 20 -22.87 -0.68 0.22
N LEU A 21 -23.19 -0.19 1.43
CA LEU A 21 -22.43 0.86 2.11
C LEU A 21 -21.30 0.27 2.98
N VAL A 22 -21.44 -0.98 3.41
CA VAL A 22 -20.44 -1.70 4.23
C VAL A 22 -19.08 -1.89 3.53
N PRO A 23 -18.98 -2.24 2.22
CA PRO A 23 -17.69 -2.45 1.56
C PRO A 23 -16.88 -1.15 1.39
N ALA A 24 -17.54 0.02 1.39
CA ALA A 24 -16.86 1.32 1.19
C ALA A 24 -15.94 1.69 2.38
N GLY A 25 -16.22 1.16 3.58
CA GLY A 25 -15.37 1.38 4.76
C GLY A 25 -14.09 0.52 4.79
N PHE A 26 -14.05 -0.58 4.04
CA PHE A 26 -12.90 -1.51 3.99
C PHE A 26 -12.05 -1.37 2.71
N ALA A 27 -12.56 -0.68 1.69
CA ALA A 27 -11.79 -0.33 0.49
C ALA A 27 -10.41 0.31 0.77
N PRO A 28 -10.22 1.22 1.75
CA PRO A 28 -8.91 1.83 1.98
C PRO A 28 -7.86 0.85 2.53
N LEU A 29 -8.27 -0.27 3.17
CA LEU A 29 -7.32 -1.28 3.65
C LEU A 29 -6.70 -2.10 2.52
N ALA A 30 -7.46 -2.34 1.44
CA ALA A 30 -6.95 -3.04 0.26
C ALA A 30 -5.98 -2.16 -0.54
N LEU A 31 -6.26 -0.85 -0.67
CA LEU A 31 -5.38 0.10 -1.35
C LEU A 31 -4.05 0.38 -0.61
N ALA A 32 -4.00 0.17 0.71
CA ALA A 32 -2.77 0.36 1.47
C ALA A 32 -1.65 -0.62 1.06
N GLN A 33 -1.99 -1.78 0.51
CA GLN A 33 -1.00 -2.76 0.02
C GLN A 33 -0.42 -2.38 -1.35
N GLN A 34 -1.12 -1.56 -2.14
CA GLN A 34 -0.63 -1.02 -3.42
C GLN A 34 0.06 0.33 -3.27
N ALA A 35 0.16 0.87 -2.05
CA ALA A 35 0.74 2.18 -1.79
C ALA A 35 2.27 2.22 -1.87
N ASP A 36 2.95 1.10 -2.09
CA ASP A 36 4.42 1.04 -2.13
C ASP A 36 5.03 2.02 -3.16
N GLU A 37 4.34 2.24 -4.29
CA GLU A 37 4.76 3.19 -5.34
C GLU A 37 4.40 4.65 -5.04
N MET A 38 3.52 4.91 -4.07
CA MET A 38 3.04 6.26 -3.70
C MET A 38 3.62 6.76 -2.36
N VAL A 39 4.51 6.00 -1.73
CA VAL A 39 5.15 6.36 -0.46
C VAL A 39 6.48 7.05 -0.73
N GLU A 40 6.80 8.05 0.09
CA GLU A 40 8.09 8.73 0.04
C GLU A 40 9.22 7.75 0.42
N GLU A 41 10.19 7.58 -0.48
CA GLU A 41 11.39 6.81 -0.21
C GLU A 41 12.31 7.59 0.73
N ILE A 42 12.37 7.14 1.98
CA ILE A 42 13.25 7.70 2.99
C ILE A 42 14.47 6.78 3.12
N VAL A 43 15.69 7.34 3.13
CA VAL A 43 16.95 6.56 3.17
C VAL A 43 17.75 6.86 4.44
N THR A 44 18.16 5.82 5.16
CA THR A 44 19.02 5.94 6.36
C THR A 44 20.44 5.52 6.03
N ILE A 45 21.37 6.48 5.97
CA ILE A 45 22.80 6.20 5.69
C ILE A 45 23.57 5.93 7.01
N GLY A 46 22.96 6.17 8.17
CA GLY A 46 23.55 5.90 9.49
C GLY A 46 22.67 6.38 10.65
N SER A 47 23.07 6.10 11.90
CA SER A 47 22.23 6.33 13.10
C SER A 47 22.30 7.73 13.72
N ARG A 48 23.19 8.60 13.23
CA ARG A 48 23.51 9.90 13.87
C ARG A 48 22.59 11.05 13.47
N ARG A 49 21.74 10.86 12.47
CA ARG A 49 20.83 11.88 11.92
C ARG A 49 19.46 11.25 11.66
N PRO A 50 18.38 12.05 11.71
CA PRO A 50 17.08 11.63 11.21
C PRO A 50 17.18 11.22 9.73
N GLN A 51 16.34 10.26 9.35
CA GLN A 51 16.19 9.81 7.97
C GLN A 51 15.66 10.94 7.10
N ARG A 52 16.13 11.01 5.86
CA ARG A 52 15.73 12.03 4.87
C ARG A 52 15.48 11.38 3.52
N SER A 53 14.69 12.03 2.67
CA SER A 53 14.54 11.60 1.29
C SER A 53 15.88 11.65 0.54
N ASN A 54 16.03 10.83 -0.49
CA ASN A 54 17.20 10.85 -1.36
C ASN A 54 17.38 12.24 -2.01
N THR A 55 16.29 12.89 -2.40
CA THR A 55 16.30 14.22 -3.04
C THR A 55 16.76 15.35 -2.11
N ASP A 56 16.63 15.18 -0.80
CA ASP A 56 17.06 16.15 0.22
C ASP A 56 18.52 15.94 0.64
N SER A 57 19.25 15.06 -0.06
CA SER A 57 20.65 14.81 0.20
C SER A 57 21.55 15.84 -0.46
N SER A 58 22.39 16.50 0.35
CA SER A 58 23.42 17.43 -0.15
C SER A 58 24.54 16.74 -0.97
N VAL A 59 24.58 15.41 -0.98
CA VAL A 59 25.59 14.58 -1.64
C VAL A 59 24.86 13.51 -2.44
N PRO A 60 25.33 13.12 -3.65
CA PRO A 60 24.76 12.01 -4.38
C PRO A 60 24.81 10.72 -3.55
N VAL A 61 23.68 10.03 -3.47
CA VAL A 61 23.53 8.76 -2.77
C VAL A 61 22.88 7.79 -3.74
N ASP A 62 23.47 6.61 -3.86
CA ASP A 62 22.91 5.51 -4.64
C ASP A 62 22.21 4.51 -3.71
N VAL A 63 21.06 3.99 -4.16
CA VAL A 63 20.23 3.08 -3.39
C VAL A 63 20.05 1.81 -4.21
N ILE A 64 20.71 0.74 -3.76
CA ILE A 64 20.56 -0.58 -4.35
C ILE A 64 19.37 -1.26 -3.68
N SER A 65 18.36 -1.61 -4.47
CA SER A 65 17.16 -2.31 -3.98
C SER A 65 17.47 -3.77 -3.62
N GLY A 66 16.62 -4.39 -2.79
CA GLY A 66 16.80 -5.81 -2.42
C GLY A 66 16.72 -6.76 -3.62
N ASP A 67 15.83 -6.47 -4.57
CA ASP A 67 15.70 -7.29 -5.79
C ASP A 67 16.91 -7.14 -6.70
N GLU A 68 17.45 -5.92 -6.81
CA GLU A 68 18.70 -5.69 -7.54
C GLU A 68 19.84 -6.44 -6.86
N PHE A 69 19.98 -6.33 -5.54
CA PHE A 69 20.99 -7.04 -4.75
C PHE A 69 21.00 -8.56 -4.97
N VAL A 70 19.82 -9.19 -5.06
CA VAL A 70 19.71 -10.65 -5.31
C VAL A 70 20.05 -11.02 -6.76
N ASN A 71 19.77 -10.14 -7.72
CA ASN A 71 19.90 -10.43 -9.14
C ASN A 71 21.27 -10.09 -9.75
N MET A 72 22.20 -9.49 -8.99
CA MET A 72 23.51 -9.10 -9.52
C MET A 72 24.48 -10.26 -9.73
N GLY A 73 24.25 -11.42 -9.08
CA GLY A 73 25.06 -12.63 -9.28
C GLY A 73 26.48 -12.60 -8.67
N PHE A 74 26.82 -11.53 -7.94
CA PHE A 74 28.06 -11.40 -7.19
C PHE A 74 27.89 -11.88 -5.75
N ALA A 75 28.93 -12.48 -5.19
CA ALA A 75 28.93 -13.01 -3.83
C ALA A 75 29.60 -12.07 -2.81
N ASP A 76 30.28 -11.02 -3.30
CA ASP A 76 31.03 -10.07 -2.49
C ASP A 76 30.59 -8.63 -2.80
N MET A 77 30.65 -7.74 -1.80
CA MET A 77 30.22 -6.35 -1.94
C MET A 77 31.21 -5.51 -2.76
N ASP A 78 32.49 -5.86 -2.73
CA ASP A 78 33.53 -5.11 -3.48
C ASP A 78 33.35 -5.26 -5.00
N ASP A 79 32.80 -6.38 -5.46
CA ASP A 79 32.48 -6.62 -6.87
C ASP A 79 31.12 -6.01 -7.28
N MET A 80 30.31 -5.59 -6.31
CA MET A 80 28.96 -5.03 -6.49
C MET A 80 28.94 -3.50 -6.58
N LEU A 81 30.04 -2.81 -6.21
CA LEU A 81 30.15 -1.35 -6.10
C LEU A 81 31.08 -0.75 -7.16
#